data_AF-D3YZ13-F1
#
_entry.id   AF-D3YZ13-F1
#
_cell.length_a   1.000
_cell.length_b   1.000
_cell.length_c   1.000
_cell.angle_alpha   90.00
_cell.angle_beta   90.00
_cell.angle_gamma   90.00
#
_symmetry.space_group_name_H-M   'P 1'
#
loop_
_entity.id
_entity.type
_entity.pdbx_description
1 polymer ?
#
loop_
_entity_poly.entity_id
_entity_poly.type
_entity_poly.pdbx_seq_one_letter_code
_entity_poly.pdbx_strand_id
1 'polypeptide(L)'
;MPDQFDQVVVLNQLRYSGMLETVRIRKAGYAVRRPFQDFYKRYKVLMRNLALPDDIRGKCTVLLQVYDASNSEWQLGKTKVFLRESLEQKLEKRREEEIDRAAMVIRAHILGYLARKQYRKVLCGVVTIQKNYRAFLARKKFLHLKKAAIVFQKQLRGQLARRVYRQLLAEKRELEEKK
;
A
#
# COMPACT_ATOMS: atom_id res chain seq x y z
N MET A 1 15.84 44.38 -31.20
CA MET A 1 16.79 43.47 -30.54
C MET A 1 16.21 42.06 -30.59
N PRO A 2 17.02 41.00 -30.78
CA PRO A 2 16.56 39.65 -30.46
C PRO A 2 16.09 39.60 -29.00
N ASP A 3 15.03 38.83 -28.72
CA ASP A 3 14.40 38.64 -27.39
C ASP A 3 13.68 39.85 -26.77
N GLN A 4 13.39 40.90 -27.54
CA GLN A 4 12.59 42.03 -27.07
C GLN A 4 11.13 41.92 -27.53
N PHE A 5 10.23 41.58 -26.60
CA PHE A 5 8.79 41.50 -26.84
C PHE A 5 8.12 42.83 -26.49
N ASP A 6 7.76 43.63 -27.50
CA ASP A 6 6.95 44.82 -27.31
C ASP A 6 5.46 44.47 -27.37
N GLN A 7 4.82 44.48 -26.20
CA GLN A 7 3.42 44.10 -26.04
C GLN A 7 2.46 44.97 -26.85
N VAL A 8 2.76 46.26 -27.03
CA VAL A 8 1.87 47.20 -27.74
C VAL A 8 1.90 46.93 -29.23
N VAL A 9 3.11 46.77 -29.79
CA VAL A 9 3.29 46.44 -31.22
C VAL A 9 2.67 45.09 -31.55
N VAL A 10 2.92 44.07 -30.74
CA VAL A 10 2.39 42.72 -30.96
C VAL A 10 0.87 42.68 -30.82
N LEU A 11 0.28 43.40 -29.85
CA LEU A 11 -1.18 43.46 -29.71
C LEU A 11 -1.84 44.13 -30.92
N ASN A 12 -1.24 45.19 -31.46
CA ASN A 12 -1.73 45.83 -32.67
C ASN A 12 -1.64 44.89 -33.88
N GLN A 13 -0.54 44.16 -34.04
CA GLN A 13 -0.40 43.13 -35.08
C GLN A 13 -1.49 42.05 -34.96
N LEU A 14 -1.84 41.60 -33.75
CA LEU A 14 -2.90 40.61 -33.51
C LEU A 14 -4.30 41.16 -33.81
N ARG A 15 -4.53 42.46 -33.63
CA ARG A 15 -5.79 43.14 -34.00
C ARG A 15 -5.90 43.26 -35.52
N TYR A 16 -4.87 43.75 -36.20
CA TYR A 16 -4.90 43.96 -37.66
C TYR A 16 -4.92 42.65 -38.46
N SER A 17 -4.33 41.58 -37.94
CA SER A 17 -4.40 40.24 -38.54
C SER A 17 -5.73 39.52 -38.31
N GLY A 18 -6.66 40.09 -37.51
CA GLY A 18 -7.92 39.44 -37.15
C GLY A 18 -7.74 38.21 -36.24
N MET A 19 -6.56 38.05 -35.62
CA MET A 19 -6.27 36.91 -34.75
C MET A 19 -7.16 36.90 -33.49
N LEU A 20 -7.58 38.07 -32.99
CA LEU A 20 -8.53 38.14 -31.88
C LEU A 20 -9.94 37.70 -32.29
N GLU A 21 -10.42 38.12 -33.45
CA GLU A 21 -11.71 37.69 -34.03
C GLU A 21 -11.73 36.19 -34.30
N THR A 22 -10.65 35.60 -34.83
CA THR A 22 -10.57 34.15 -35.05
C THR A 22 -10.59 33.36 -33.74
N VAL A 23 -9.90 33.84 -32.69
CA VAL A 23 -10.00 33.25 -31.35
C VAL A 23 -11.41 33.39 -30.78
N ARG A 24 -12.06 34.55 -30.97
CA ARG A 24 -13.43 34.80 -30.50
C ARG A 24 -14.45 33.88 -31.18
N ILE A 25 -14.34 33.66 -32.49
CA ILE A 25 -15.18 32.72 -33.25
C ILE A 25 -14.92 31.27 -32.79
N ARG A 26 -13.65 30.89 -32.61
CA ARG A 26 -13.32 29.54 -32.12
C ARG A 26 -13.82 29.30 -30.70
N LYS A 27 -13.73 30.30 -29.82
CA LYS A 27 -14.19 30.25 -28.43
C LYS A 27 -15.72 30.24 -28.31
N ALA A 28 -16.42 30.97 -29.18
CA ALA A 28 -17.88 30.92 -29.26
C ALA A 28 -18.39 29.61 -29.90
N GLY A 29 -17.58 28.99 -30.76
CA GLY A 29 -17.85 27.71 -31.39
C GLY A 29 -17.32 26.50 -30.62
N TYR A 30 -17.36 25.35 -31.29
CA TYR A 30 -16.82 24.08 -30.76
C TYR A 30 -15.38 23.88 -31.24
N ALA A 31 -14.43 24.51 -30.52
CA ALA A 31 -13.00 24.43 -30.80
C ALA A 31 -12.45 23.00 -30.67
N VAL A 32 -12.99 22.22 -29.72
CA VAL A 32 -12.50 20.87 -29.40
C VAL A 32 -13.29 19.84 -30.20
N ARG A 33 -12.55 18.97 -30.92
CA ARG A 33 -13.15 17.98 -31.83
C ARG A 33 -12.43 16.65 -31.69
N ARG A 34 -13.14 15.61 -31.25
CA ARG A 34 -12.54 14.28 -31.02
C ARG A 34 -13.39 13.18 -31.67
N PRO A 35 -12.79 12.18 -32.33
CA PRO A 35 -13.54 10.99 -32.76
C PRO A 35 -14.26 10.33 -31.60
N PHE A 36 -15.43 9.73 -31.86
CA PHE A 36 -16.23 9.07 -30.82
C PHE A 36 -15.44 8.02 -30.03
N GLN A 37 -14.63 7.23 -30.72
CA GLN A 37 -13.80 6.19 -30.12
C GLN A 37 -12.76 6.76 -29.14
N ASP A 38 -12.11 7.85 -29.52
CA ASP A 38 -11.06 8.48 -28.71
C ASP A 38 -11.67 9.19 -27.50
N PHE A 39 -12.81 9.85 -27.68
CA PHE A 39 -13.57 10.46 -26.59
C PHE A 39 -13.98 9.40 -25.57
N TYR A 40 -14.56 8.28 -26.02
CA TYR A 40 -14.95 7.18 -25.14
C TYR A 40 -13.76 6.61 -24.39
N LYS A 41 -12.66 6.28 -25.08
CA LYS A 41 -11.44 5.74 -24.44
C LYS A 41 -10.87 6.70 -23.39
N ARG A 42 -10.84 8.00 -23.68
CA ARG A 42 -10.26 9.02 -22.79
C ARG A 42 -11.10 9.21 -21.52
N TYR A 43 -12.43 9.26 -21.64
CA TYR A 43 -13.36 9.54 -20.54
C TYR A 43 -14.03 8.29 -19.95
N LYS A 44 -13.63 7.09 -20.35
CA LYS A 44 -14.18 5.81 -19.84
C LYS A 44 -14.19 5.75 -18.31
N VAL A 45 -13.21 6.37 -17.64
CA VAL A 45 -13.12 6.42 -16.18
C VAL A 45 -14.31 7.16 -15.54
N LEU A 46 -14.87 8.16 -16.23
CA LEU A 46 -16.02 8.93 -15.76
C LEU A 46 -17.35 8.18 -15.93
N MET A 47 -17.37 7.15 -16.77
CA MET A 47 -18.58 6.40 -17.14
C MET A 47 -18.79 5.13 -16.28
N ARG A 48 -18.02 4.92 -15.20
CA ARG A 48 -18.06 3.69 -14.40
C ARG A 48 -19.42 3.39 -13.76
N ASN A 49 -20.19 4.42 -13.43
CA ASN A 49 -21.47 4.30 -12.73
C ASN A 49 -22.68 4.59 -13.63
N LEU A 50 -22.49 4.71 -14.95
CA LEU A 50 -23.56 5.06 -15.88
C LEU A 50 -24.05 3.82 -16.62
N ALA A 51 -25.37 3.72 -16.85
CA ALA A 51 -25.95 2.72 -17.74
C ALA A 51 -25.61 3.09 -19.19
N LEU A 52 -24.69 2.33 -19.79
CA LEU A 52 -24.17 2.63 -21.12
C LEU A 52 -24.94 1.83 -22.20
N PRO A 53 -25.51 2.50 -23.22
CA PRO A 53 -26.00 1.85 -24.43
C PRO A 53 -24.86 1.13 -25.17
N ASP A 54 -25.16 0.19 -26.06
CA ASP A 54 -24.11 -0.51 -26.84
C ASP A 54 -23.38 0.42 -27.82
N ASP A 55 -24.11 1.39 -28.37
CA ASP A 55 -23.59 2.35 -29.35
C ASP A 55 -22.61 3.36 -28.74
N ILE A 56 -21.45 3.54 -29.37
CA ILE A 56 -20.42 4.51 -28.93
C ILE A 56 -20.98 5.94 -28.91
N ARG A 57 -21.83 6.29 -29.87
CA ARG A 57 -22.48 7.60 -29.92
C ARG A 57 -23.43 7.78 -28.73
N GLY A 58 -24.18 6.75 -28.38
CA GLY A 58 -25.02 6.73 -27.18
C GLY A 58 -24.19 6.91 -25.90
N LYS A 59 -23.07 6.18 -25.77
CA LYS A 59 -22.14 6.31 -24.62
C LYS A 59 -21.63 7.74 -24.45
N CYS A 60 -21.25 8.40 -25.56
CA CYS A 60 -20.79 9.80 -25.52
C CYS A 60 -21.93 10.74 -25.12
N THR A 61 -23.13 10.51 -25.64
CA THR A 61 -24.33 11.31 -25.35
C THR A 61 -24.69 11.25 -23.87
N VAL A 62 -24.75 10.04 -23.30
CA VAL A 62 -25.11 9.83 -21.88
C VAL A 62 -24.13 10.54 -20.96
N LEU A 63 -22.81 10.48 -21.22
CA LEU A 63 -21.84 11.22 -20.43
C LEU A 63 -22.03 12.73 -20.57
N LEU A 64 -22.20 13.25 -21.79
CA LEU A 64 -22.31 14.69 -22.01
C LEU A 64 -23.60 15.26 -21.39
N GLN A 65 -24.71 14.50 -21.41
CA GLN A 65 -25.97 14.90 -20.77
C GLN A 65 -25.87 15.05 -19.26
N VAL A 66 -24.98 14.31 -18.58
CA VAL A 66 -24.74 14.46 -17.14
C VAL A 66 -24.11 15.82 -16.81
N TYR A 67 -23.30 16.37 -17.73
CA TYR A 67 -22.60 17.64 -17.52
C TYR A 67 -23.33 18.84 -18.11
N ASP A 68 -23.98 18.66 -19.24
CA ASP A 68 -24.78 19.69 -19.89
C ASP A 68 -26.01 19.08 -20.57
N ALA A 69 -27.14 19.14 -19.87
CA ALA A 69 -28.43 18.72 -20.40
C ALA A 69 -28.99 19.69 -21.46
N SER A 70 -28.46 20.91 -21.56
CA SER A 70 -28.95 21.94 -22.48
C SER A 70 -28.42 21.78 -23.91
N ASN A 71 -27.47 20.86 -24.15
CA ASN A 71 -26.78 20.64 -25.43
C ASN A 71 -26.19 21.92 -26.03
N SER A 72 -25.85 22.91 -25.19
CA SER A 72 -25.35 24.22 -25.64
C SER A 72 -23.82 24.23 -25.70
N GLU A 73 -23.16 23.43 -24.86
CA GLU A 73 -21.70 23.32 -24.78
C GLU A 73 -21.14 22.17 -25.64
N TRP A 74 -22.00 21.32 -26.22
CA TRP A 74 -21.59 20.19 -27.06
C TRP A 74 -22.53 19.87 -28.22
N GLN A 75 -21.98 19.29 -29.28
CA GLN A 75 -22.72 18.75 -30.43
C GLN A 75 -22.08 17.46 -30.95
N LEU A 76 -22.89 16.60 -31.59
CA LEU A 76 -22.43 15.35 -32.20
C LEU A 76 -22.49 15.49 -33.73
N GLY A 77 -21.33 15.36 -34.37
CA GLY A 77 -21.25 15.22 -35.82
C GLY A 77 -21.46 13.78 -36.28
N LYS A 78 -21.14 13.52 -37.55
CA LYS A 78 -21.21 12.16 -38.12
C LYS A 78 -20.18 11.21 -37.50
N THR A 79 -18.97 11.69 -37.22
CA THR A 79 -17.84 10.85 -36.76
C THR A 79 -17.15 11.37 -35.49
N LYS A 80 -17.47 12.59 -35.05
CA LYS A 80 -16.75 13.29 -33.99
C LYS A 80 -17.72 13.97 -33.01
N VAL A 81 -17.26 14.08 -31.77
CA VAL A 81 -17.84 14.92 -30.71
C VAL A 81 -17.21 16.31 -30.80
N PHE A 82 -18.04 17.33 -30.76
CA PHE A 82 -17.68 18.75 -30.80
C PHE A 82 -18.00 19.36 -29.43
N LEU A 83 -17.00 19.98 -28.79
CA LEU A 83 -17.12 20.53 -27.44
C LEU A 83 -16.61 21.96 -27.40
N ARG A 84 -17.18 22.77 -26.52
CA ARG A 84 -16.56 24.02 -26.07
C ARG A 84 -15.40 23.72 -25.12
N GLU A 85 -14.42 24.63 -25.08
CA GLU A 85 -13.24 24.49 -24.21
C GLU A 85 -13.62 24.40 -22.72
N SER A 86 -14.65 25.13 -22.29
CA SER A 86 -15.16 25.09 -20.92
C SER A 86 -15.59 23.70 -20.49
N LEU A 87 -16.29 22.97 -21.37
CA LEU A 87 -16.76 21.62 -21.09
C LEU A 87 -15.61 20.61 -21.11
N GLU A 88 -14.67 20.74 -22.05
CA GLU A 88 -13.48 19.88 -22.07
C GLU A 88 -12.66 20.04 -20.78
N GLN A 89 -12.43 21.27 -20.31
CA GLN A 89 -11.71 21.52 -19.07
C GLN A 89 -12.41 20.91 -17.85
N LYS A 90 -13.74 21.01 -17.76
CA LYS A 90 -14.53 20.35 -16.70
C LYS A 90 -14.35 18.83 -16.74
N LEU A 91 -14.42 18.22 -17.93
CA LEU A 91 -14.25 16.78 -18.12
C LEU A 91 -12.82 16.32 -17.79
N GLU A 92 -11.79 17.03 -18.25
CA GLU A 92 -10.39 16.71 -17.94
C GLU A 92 -10.11 16.82 -16.44
N LYS A 93 -10.58 17.87 -15.78
CA LYS A 93 -10.43 18.03 -14.33
C LYS A 93 -11.06 16.87 -13.57
N ARG A 94 -12.31 16.49 -13.91
CA ARG A 94 -12.98 15.35 -13.27
C ARG A 94 -12.25 14.03 -13.54
N ARG A 95 -11.71 13.87 -14.75
CA ARG A 95 -10.94 12.69 -15.13
C ARG A 95 -9.67 12.58 -14.28
N GLU A 96 -8.95 13.67 -14.10
CA GLU A 96 -7.76 13.75 -13.26
C GLU A 96 -8.08 13.36 -11.81
N GLU A 97 -9.14 13.93 -11.23
CA GLU A 97 -9.59 13.60 -9.88
C GLU A 97 -9.95 12.11 -9.68
N GLU A 98 -10.53 11.44 -10.68
CA GLU A 98 -10.80 9.99 -10.61
C GLU A 98 -9.54 9.14 -10.77
N ILE A 99 -8.60 9.57 -11.61
CA ILE A 99 -7.31 8.89 -11.79
C ILE A 99 -6.49 8.99 -10.50
N ASP A 100 -6.44 10.17 -9.89
CA ASP A 100 -5.76 10.40 -8.62
C ASP A 100 -6.37 9.57 -7.50
N ARG A 101 -7.71 9.50 -7.43
CA ARG A 101 -8.39 8.62 -6.48
C ARG A 101 -8.02 7.15 -6.69
N ALA A 102 -8.02 6.66 -7.93
CA ALA A 102 -7.61 5.29 -8.22
C ALA A 102 -6.15 5.03 -7.85
N ALA A 103 -5.24 5.95 -8.17
CA ALA A 103 -3.83 5.87 -7.81
C ALA A 103 -3.63 5.85 -6.29
N MET A 104 -4.38 6.66 -5.55
CA MET A 104 -4.35 6.70 -4.09
C MET A 104 -4.82 5.39 -3.47
N VAL A 105 -5.87 4.75 -4.00
CA VAL A 105 -6.33 3.44 -3.54
C VAL A 105 -5.23 2.38 -3.76
N ILE A 106 -4.63 2.34 -4.95
CA ILE A 106 -3.54 1.41 -5.26
C ILE A 106 -2.36 1.63 -4.30
N ARG A 107 -1.94 2.89 -4.14
CA ARG A 107 -0.85 3.28 -3.24
C ARG A 107 -1.13 2.84 -1.80
N ALA A 108 -2.34 3.09 -1.29
CA ALA A 108 -2.72 2.70 0.07
C ALA A 108 -2.63 1.19 0.28
N HIS A 109 -3.09 0.40 -0.69
CA HIS A 109 -3.02 -1.07 -0.63
C HIS A 109 -1.58 -1.57 -0.62
N ILE A 110 -0.72 -1.02 -1.48
CA ILE A 110 0.70 -1.38 -1.56
C ILE A 110 1.40 -1.05 -0.23
N LEU A 111 1.24 0.18 0.28
CA LEU A 111 1.84 0.60 1.54
C LEU A 111 1.35 -0.25 2.72
N GLY A 112 0.05 -0.52 2.79
CA GLY A 112 -0.52 -1.40 3.81
C GLY A 112 0.03 -2.83 3.73
N TYR A 113 0.20 -3.38 2.52
CA TYR A 113 0.79 -4.69 2.33
C TYR A 113 2.25 -4.75 2.79
N LEU A 114 3.07 -3.76 2.41
CA LEU A 114 4.48 -3.68 2.80
C LEU A 114 4.62 -3.58 4.33
N ALA A 115 3.82 -2.74 4.98
CA ALA A 115 3.82 -2.60 6.43
C ALA A 115 3.46 -3.92 7.14
N ARG A 116 2.40 -4.60 6.70
CA ARG A 116 2.00 -5.91 7.26
C ARG A 116 3.06 -6.98 7.04
N LYS A 117 3.70 -7.01 5.87
CA LYS A 117 4.80 -7.93 5.55
C LYS A 117 5.98 -7.73 6.49
N GLN A 118 6.39 -6.47 6.70
CA GLN A 118 7.49 -6.14 7.60
C GLN A 118 7.16 -6.49 9.05
N TYR A 119 5.95 -6.14 9.51
CA TYR A 119 5.49 -6.47 10.86
C TYR A 119 5.55 -7.98 11.15
N ARG A 120 5.06 -8.82 10.23
CA ARG A 120 5.09 -10.28 10.37
C ARG A 120 6.52 -10.82 10.45
N LYS A 121 7.45 -10.26 9.67
CA LYS A 121 8.87 -10.65 9.70
C LYS A 121 9.48 -10.37 11.08
N VAL A 122 9.24 -9.18 11.62
CA VAL A 122 9.72 -8.79 12.95
C VAL A 122 9.08 -9.67 14.03
N LEU A 123 7.77 -9.88 13.98
CA LEU A 123 7.04 -10.69 14.96
C LEU A 123 7.58 -12.13 15.02
N CYS A 124 7.83 -12.75 13.87
CA CYS A 124 8.42 -14.09 13.81
C CYS A 124 9.81 -14.15 14.48
N GLY A 125 10.65 -13.13 14.24
CA GLY A 125 11.95 -13.00 14.88
C GLY A 125 11.83 -12.86 16.41
N VAL A 126 10.98 -11.95 16.88
CA VAL A 126 10.75 -11.70 18.31
C VAL A 126 10.24 -12.95 19.02
N VAL A 127 9.22 -13.61 18.47
CA VAL A 127 8.67 -14.86 19.05
C VAL A 127 9.72 -15.96 19.11
N THR A 128 10.58 -16.06 18.09
CA THR A 128 11.68 -17.03 18.06
C THR A 128 12.72 -16.76 19.14
N ILE A 129 13.08 -15.49 19.36
CA ILE A 129 14.01 -15.11 20.44
C ILE A 129 13.38 -15.40 21.81
N GLN A 130 12.13 -14.98 22.01
CA GLN A 130 11.42 -15.16 23.27
C GLN A 130 11.26 -16.64 23.65
N LYS A 131 10.87 -17.51 22.71
CA LYS A 131 10.72 -18.95 22.99
C LYS A 131 12.05 -19.60 23.36
N ASN A 132 13.13 -19.25 22.65
CA ASN A 132 14.46 -19.80 22.89
C ASN A 132 15.02 -19.34 24.24
N TYR A 133 14.80 -18.06 24.58
CA TYR A 133 15.23 -17.50 25.86
C TYR A 133 14.51 -18.15 27.05
N ARG A 134 13.19 -18.35 26.95
CA ARG A 134 12.42 -19.08 27.98
C ARG A 134 12.93 -20.51 28.17
N ALA A 135 13.20 -21.22 27.07
CA ALA A 135 13.76 -22.57 27.12
C ALA A 135 15.15 -22.61 27.77
N PHE A 136 16.02 -21.64 27.43
CA PHE A 136 17.34 -21.49 28.03
C PHE A 136 17.27 -21.29 29.56
N LEU A 137 16.39 -20.39 30.03
CA LEU A 137 16.22 -20.14 31.47
C LEU A 137 15.71 -21.38 32.22
N ALA A 138 14.73 -22.08 31.65
CA ALA A 138 14.21 -23.33 32.22
C ALA A 138 15.32 -24.39 32.31
N ARG A 139 16.12 -24.55 31.24
CA ARG A 139 17.26 -25.48 31.21
C ARG A 139 18.32 -25.10 32.24
N LYS A 140 18.67 -23.82 32.37
CA LYS A 140 19.63 -23.32 33.36
C LYS A 140 19.18 -23.66 34.78
N LYS A 141 17.91 -23.42 35.12
CA LYS A 141 17.32 -23.77 36.42
C LYS A 141 17.38 -25.28 36.69
N PHE A 142 16.97 -26.09 35.71
CA PHE A 142 17.02 -27.55 35.81
C PHE A 142 18.43 -28.07 36.05
N LEU A 143 19.42 -27.58 35.30
CA LEU A 143 20.82 -28.01 35.45
C LEU A 143 21.39 -27.65 36.82
N HIS A 144 21.04 -26.48 37.36
CA HIS A 144 21.44 -26.09 38.71
C HIS A 144 20.86 -27.04 39.77
N LEU A 145 19.55 -27.32 39.70
CA LEU A 145 18.89 -28.27 40.61
C LEU A 145 19.45 -29.68 40.48
N LYS A 146 19.70 -30.15 39.25
CA LYS A 146 20.31 -31.46 38.97
C LYS A 146 21.69 -31.57 39.63
N LYS A 147 22.53 -30.54 39.51
CA LYS A 147 23.85 -30.51 40.15
C LYS A 147 23.72 -30.62 41.68
N ALA A 148 22.83 -29.83 42.28
CA ALA A 148 22.57 -29.88 43.73
C ALA A 148 22.09 -31.27 44.18
N ALA A 149 21.15 -31.87 43.46
CA ALA A 149 20.63 -33.21 43.75
C ALA A 149 21.72 -34.29 43.68
N ILE A 150 22.60 -34.24 42.66
CA ILE A 150 23.71 -35.19 42.54
C ILE A 150 24.68 -35.07 43.72
N VAL A 151 25.00 -33.84 44.14
CA VAL A 151 25.89 -33.60 45.31
C VAL A 151 25.26 -34.16 46.59
N PHE A 152 23.96 -33.89 46.79
CA PHE A 152 23.21 -34.40 47.95
C PHE A 152 23.18 -35.93 47.98
N GLN A 153 22.81 -36.56 46.86
CA GLN A 153 22.78 -38.02 46.72
C GLN A 153 24.16 -38.64 46.96
N LYS A 154 25.23 -38.05 46.42
CA LYS A 154 26.62 -38.48 46.64
C LYS A 154 26.96 -38.48 48.13
N GLN A 155 26.65 -37.39 48.84
CA GLN A 155 26.96 -37.29 50.26
C GLN A 155 26.19 -38.29 51.11
N LEU A 156 24.88 -38.47 50.85
CA LEU A 156 24.08 -39.47 51.53
C LEU A 156 24.61 -40.88 51.34
N ARG A 157 24.91 -41.28 50.09
CA ARG A 157 25.50 -42.60 49.80
C ARG A 157 26.83 -42.79 50.54
N GLY A 158 27.69 -41.76 50.56
CA GLY A 158 28.94 -41.78 51.30
C GLY A 158 28.74 -41.90 52.82
N GLN A 159 27.76 -41.20 53.39
CA GLN A 159 27.43 -41.31 54.82
C GLN A 159 26.91 -42.71 55.18
N LEU A 160 26.03 -43.28 54.37
CA LEU A 160 25.51 -44.64 54.56
C LEU A 160 26.63 -45.67 54.50
N ALA A 161 27.50 -45.62 53.47
CA ALA A 161 28.64 -46.52 53.35
C ALA A 161 29.60 -46.42 54.55
N ARG A 162 29.90 -45.21 55.04
CA ARG A 162 30.71 -45.00 56.25
C ARG A 162 30.04 -45.49 57.53
N ARG A 163 28.71 -45.44 57.62
CA ARG A 163 27.96 -46.00 58.76
C ARG A 163 28.07 -47.52 58.77
N VAL A 164 27.83 -48.17 57.63
CA VAL A 164 27.95 -49.63 57.47
C VAL A 164 29.39 -50.09 57.75
N TYR A 165 30.40 -49.42 57.19
CA TYR A 165 31.81 -49.77 57.45
C TYR A 165 32.18 -49.70 58.94
N ARG A 166 31.70 -48.69 59.66
CA ARG A 166 31.93 -48.57 61.10
C ARG A 166 31.28 -49.69 61.91
N GLN A 167 30.09 -50.14 61.52
CA GLN A 167 29.42 -51.29 62.14
C GLN A 167 30.24 -52.57 61.93
N LEU A 168 30.63 -52.86 60.69
CA LEU A 168 31.45 -54.03 60.36
C LEU A 168 32.81 -54.01 61.10
N LEU A 169 33.43 -52.83 61.25
CA LEU A 169 34.69 -52.70 61.97
C LEU A 169 34.53 -52.97 63.47
N ALA A 170 33.42 -52.52 64.07
CA ALA A 170 33.11 -52.80 65.47
C ALA A 170 32.86 -54.29 65.71
N GLU A 171 32.05 -54.93 64.86
CA GLU A 171 31.79 -56.38 64.90
C GLU A 171 33.08 -57.19 64.77
N LYS A 172 33.99 -56.78 63.87
CA LYS A 172 35.30 -57.43 63.71
C LYS A 172 36.16 -57.31 64.97
N ARG A 173 36.18 -56.15 65.64
CA ARG A 173 36.94 -55.95 66.89
C ARG A 173 36.39 -56.84 68.01
N GLU A 174 35.07 -56.92 68.16
CA GLU A 174 34.47 -57.82 69.16
C GLU A 174 34.80 -59.30 68.89
N LEU A 175 34.88 -59.71 67.62
CA LEU A 175 35.30 -61.05 67.23
C LEU A 175 36.78 -61.33 67.53
N GLU A 176 37.63 -60.32 67.41
CA GLU A 176 39.06 -60.41 67.75
C GLU A 176 39.30 -60.44 69.26
N GLU A 177 38.51 -59.71 70.06
CA GLU A 177 38.59 -59.74 71.54
C GLU A 177 38.04 -61.02 72.18
N LYS A 178 37.17 -61.75 71.46
CA LYS A 178 36.61 -63.04 71.91
C LYS A 178 37.49 -64.26 71.57
N LYS A 179 38.61 -64.06 70.88
CA LYS A 179 39.60 -65.09 70.55
C LYS A 179 40.80 -65.02 71.49
#